data_AF-C3MI90-F1
#
_entry.id   AF-C3MI90-F1
#
_cell.length_a   1.000
_cell.length_b   1.000
_cell.length_c   1.000
_cell.angle_alpha   90.00
_cell.angle_beta   90.00
_cell.angle_gamma   90.00
#
_symmetry.space_group_name_H-M   'P 1'
#
loop_
_entity.id
_entity.type
_entity.pdbx_description
1 polymer ?
#
loop_
_entity_poly.entity_id
_entity_poly.type
_entity_poly.pdbx_seq_one_letter_code
_entity_poly.pdbx_strand_id
1 'polypeptide(L)'
;MVANGNGRILIVSSVSATSPTPFETTYGPSKAFGFSFAESLREELRGTGVTVTALLPGATNTKFHANAGMADTPIGKAMKNDRELVAKQGFDALMNDIDHVVGGDDATKQVVIENRKLTETVKAARHAAIARIGT
;
A
#
# COMPACT_ATOMS: atom_id res chain seq x y z
N MET A 1 -11.46 21.97 5.24
CA MET A 1 -12.13 20.71 5.65
C MET A 1 -12.62 20.81 7.09
N VAL A 2 -11.75 20.84 8.10
CA VAL A 2 -12.15 20.91 9.52
C VAL A 2 -13.07 22.09 9.83
N ALA A 3 -12.72 23.32 9.43
CA ALA A 3 -13.58 24.50 9.62
C ALA A 3 -14.97 24.38 8.95
N ASN A 4 -15.10 23.50 7.93
CA ASN A 4 -16.36 23.25 7.24
C ASN A 4 -17.10 22.01 7.80
N GLY A 5 -16.55 21.31 8.80
CA GLY A 5 -17.14 20.11 9.40
C GLY A 5 -17.28 18.91 8.45
N ASN A 6 -16.59 18.90 7.31
CA ASN A 6 -16.72 17.86 6.28
C ASN A 6 -15.45 17.74 5.42
N GLY A 7 -15.05 16.51 5.13
CA GLY A 7 -13.98 16.19 4.19
C GLY A 7 -13.61 14.70 4.20
N ARG A 8 -12.96 14.25 3.13
CA ARG A 8 -12.43 12.88 3.02
C ARG A 8 -11.03 12.94 2.45
N ILE A 9 -10.09 12.22 3.06
CA ILE A 9 -8.69 12.17 2.66
C ILE A 9 -8.34 10.72 2.33
N LEU A 10 -7.79 10.48 1.15
CA LEU A 10 -7.24 9.18 0.75
C LEU A 10 -5.72 9.26 0.69
N ILE A 11 -5.03 8.47 1.51
CA ILE A 11 -3.58 8.34 1.48
C ILE A 11 -3.19 7.07 0.73
N VAL A 12 -2.44 7.21 -0.37
CA VAL A 12 -1.97 6.06 -1.17
C VAL A 12 -0.65 5.53 -0.60
N SER A 13 -0.76 4.49 0.22
CA SER A 13 0.34 3.70 0.76
C SER A 13 0.71 2.55 -0.20
N SER A 14 0.99 1.35 0.31
CA SER A 14 1.28 0.11 -0.42
C SER A 14 1.26 -1.09 0.53
N VAL A 15 1.07 -2.31 0.01
CA VAL A 15 1.37 -3.53 0.79
C VAL A 15 2.81 -3.56 1.31
N SER A 16 3.75 -2.87 0.63
CA SER A 16 5.13 -2.67 1.07
C SER A 16 5.27 -1.94 2.41
N ALA A 17 4.22 -1.28 2.90
CA ALA A 17 4.18 -0.70 4.24
C ALA A 17 4.24 -1.76 5.37
N THR A 18 4.00 -3.03 5.04
CA THR A 18 3.82 -4.12 6.03
C THR A 18 5.04 -5.03 6.18
N SER A 19 6.12 -4.72 5.47
CA SER A 19 7.34 -5.53 5.44
C SER A 19 8.59 -4.70 5.12
N PRO A 20 9.80 -5.14 5.50
CA PRO A 20 11.04 -4.57 4.99
C PRO A 20 11.15 -4.83 3.48
N THR A 21 11.74 -3.88 2.77
CA THR A 21 11.80 -3.89 1.30
C THR A 21 13.24 -3.74 0.79
N PRO A 22 14.08 -4.78 0.87
CA PRO A 22 15.43 -4.74 0.28
C PRO A 22 15.39 -4.39 -1.22
N PHE A 23 16.39 -3.65 -1.69
CA PHE A 23 16.48 -3.05 -3.04
C PHE A 23 15.49 -1.90 -3.31
N GLU A 24 14.61 -1.63 -2.35
CA GLU A 24 13.61 -0.55 -2.34
C GLU A 24 13.63 0.18 -0.98
N THR A 25 14.81 0.30 -0.36
CA THR A 25 15.01 0.65 1.06
C THR A 25 14.44 2.00 1.47
N THR A 26 14.16 2.90 0.54
CA THR A 26 13.45 4.16 0.80
C THR A 26 11.95 4.05 0.54
N TYR A 27 11.54 3.26 -0.45
CA TYR A 27 10.16 3.15 -0.89
C TYR A 27 9.27 2.50 0.18
N GLY A 28 9.58 1.28 0.65
CA GLY A 28 8.74 0.62 1.65
C GLY A 28 8.58 1.42 2.95
N PRO A 29 9.68 1.94 3.55
CA PRO A 29 9.58 2.81 4.72
C PRO A 29 8.77 4.10 4.47
N SER A 30 8.87 4.72 3.30
CA SER A 30 8.02 5.88 2.97
C SER A 30 6.52 5.52 2.93
N LYS A 31 6.18 4.30 2.49
CA LYS A 31 4.81 3.80 2.49
C LYS A 31 4.33 3.41 3.89
N ALA A 32 5.21 2.86 4.72
CA ALA A 32 4.95 2.62 6.14
C ALA A 32 4.66 3.93 6.89
N PHE A 33 5.45 4.99 6.63
CA PHE A 33 5.16 6.33 7.12
C PHE A 33 3.78 6.79 6.67
N GLY A 34 3.47 6.70 5.37
CA GLY A 34 2.15 7.12 4.86
C GLY A 34 0.98 6.36 5.49
N PHE A 35 1.15 5.06 5.76
CA PHE A 35 0.12 4.27 6.45
C PHE A 35 -0.04 4.72 7.91
N SER A 36 1.05 4.78 8.67
CA SER A 36 1.00 5.25 10.06
C SER A 36 0.48 6.68 10.17
N PHE A 37 0.85 7.55 9.24
CA PHE A 37 0.37 8.94 9.16
C PHE A 37 -1.14 9.00 8.95
N ALA A 38 -1.68 8.19 8.04
CA ALA A 38 -3.12 8.13 7.80
C ALA A 38 -3.89 7.67 9.05
N GLU A 39 -3.40 6.63 9.74
CA GLU A 39 -3.99 6.10 10.97
C GLU A 39 -3.97 7.14 12.10
N SER A 40 -2.82 7.79 12.32
CA SER A 40 -2.67 8.84 13.33
C SER A 40 -3.55 10.05 13.02
N LEU A 41 -3.54 10.53 11.77
CA LEU A 41 -4.34 11.68 11.37
C LEU A 41 -5.84 11.41 11.47
N ARG A 42 -6.30 10.18 11.16
CA ARG A 42 -7.70 9.79 11.36
C ARG A 42 -8.13 9.98 12.81
N GLU A 43 -7.30 9.53 13.74
CA GLU A 43 -7.57 9.63 15.17
C GLU A 43 -7.55 11.08 15.67
N GLU A 44 -6.58 11.89 15.22
CA GLU A 44 -6.51 13.32 15.52
C GLU A 44 -7.71 14.10 14.98
N LEU A 45 -8.30 13.67 13.87
CA LEU A 45 -9.46 14.29 13.23
C LEU A 45 -10.81 13.73 13.73
N ARG A 46 -10.83 12.79 14.68
CA ARG A 46 -12.07 12.19 15.18
C ARG A 46 -13.02 13.27 15.71
N GLY A 47 -14.26 13.23 15.25
CA GLY A 47 -15.31 14.19 15.63
C GLY A 47 -15.30 15.52 14.86
N THR A 48 -14.35 15.74 13.94
CA THR A 48 -14.31 16.96 13.10
C THR A 48 -15.18 16.86 11.84
N GLY A 49 -15.74 15.69 11.54
CA GLY A 49 -16.43 15.40 10.27
C GLY A 49 -15.50 15.18 9.07
N VAL A 50 -14.19 15.15 9.29
CA VAL A 50 -13.19 14.79 8.28
C VAL A 50 -12.74 13.34 8.49
N THR A 51 -12.82 12.52 7.45
CA THR A 51 -12.38 11.12 7.49
C THR A 51 -11.07 10.91 6.72
N VAL A 52 -10.31 9.88 7.12
CA VAL A 52 -9.03 9.53 6.50
C VAL A 52 -8.97 8.03 6.25
N THR A 53 -8.72 7.65 5.00
CA THR A 53 -8.59 6.26 4.56
C THR A 53 -7.19 6.02 3.99
N ALA A 54 -6.57 4.89 4.32
CA ALA A 54 -5.34 4.43 3.68
C ALA A 54 -5.63 3.36 2.60
N LEU A 55 -5.17 3.60 1.37
CA LEU A 55 -5.16 2.59 0.32
C LEU A 55 -3.78 1.92 0.29
N LEU A 56 -3.73 0.58 0.37
CA LEU A 56 -2.51 -0.22 0.29
C LEU A 56 -2.53 -1.10 -0.97
N PRO A 57 -2.14 -0.59 -2.14
CA PRO A 57 -2.10 -1.41 -3.36
C PRO A 57 -0.99 -2.46 -3.31
N GLY A 58 -1.29 -3.63 -3.87
CA GLY A 58 -0.28 -4.57 -4.38
C GLY A 58 0.32 -4.12 -5.71
N ALA A 59 1.09 -4.99 -6.35
CA ALA A 59 1.61 -4.73 -7.70
C ALA A 59 0.43 -4.46 -8.65
N THR A 60 0.32 -3.23 -9.13
CA THR A 60 -0.79 -2.76 -9.99
C THR A 60 -0.29 -2.48 -11.40
N ASN A 61 -1.09 -2.82 -12.41
CA ASN A 61 -0.73 -2.67 -13.82
C ASN A 61 -0.66 -1.19 -14.21
N THR A 62 0.45 -0.54 -13.91
CA THR A 62 0.76 0.86 -14.24
C THR A 62 2.22 0.95 -14.72
N LYS A 63 2.68 2.15 -15.06
CA LYS A 63 4.09 2.39 -15.42
C LYS A 63 5.05 2.38 -14.19
N PHE A 64 4.56 2.11 -12.98
CA PHE A 64 5.36 2.19 -11.74
C PHE A 64 6.66 1.37 -11.80
N HIS A 65 6.58 0.07 -12.05
CA HIS A 65 7.75 -0.81 -12.05
C HIS A 65 8.75 -0.48 -13.17
N ALA A 66 8.25 -0.04 -14.34
CA ALA A 66 9.11 0.41 -15.42
C ALA A 66 9.87 1.69 -15.03
N ASN A 67 9.17 2.68 -14.47
CA ASN A 67 9.76 3.94 -14.01
C ASN A 67 10.73 3.74 -12.83
N ALA A 68 10.51 2.72 -12.01
CA ALA A 68 11.37 2.34 -10.89
C ALA A 68 12.62 1.55 -11.33
N GLY A 69 12.83 1.30 -12.62
CA GLY A 69 13.93 0.47 -13.12
C GLY A 69 13.80 -1.01 -12.75
N MET A 70 12.59 -1.46 -12.41
CA MET A 70 12.30 -2.80 -11.93
C MET A 70 11.71 -3.72 -13.00
N ALA A 71 11.60 -3.26 -14.25
CA ALA A 71 10.96 -4.02 -15.33
C ALA A 71 11.53 -5.45 -15.48
N ASP A 72 12.82 -5.64 -15.19
CA ASP A 72 13.50 -6.92 -15.32
C ASP A 72 13.51 -7.81 -14.07
N THR A 73 13.02 -7.30 -12.94
CA THR A 73 12.89 -8.06 -11.69
C THR A 73 11.73 -9.06 -11.76
N PRO A 74 11.72 -10.12 -10.94
CA PRO A 74 10.56 -11.01 -10.84
C PRO A 74 9.24 -10.28 -10.55
N ILE A 75 9.22 -9.31 -9.64
CA ILE A 75 8.00 -8.51 -9.35
C ILE A 75 7.60 -7.62 -10.54
N GLY A 76 8.57 -7.09 -11.29
CA GLY A 76 8.34 -6.33 -12.52
C GLY A 76 7.74 -7.16 -13.65
N LYS A 77 8.03 -8.47 -13.70
CA LYS A 77 7.53 -9.42 -14.72
C LYS A 77 6.25 -10.15 -14.31
N ALA A 78 5.93 -10.18 -13.01
CA ALA A 78 4.73 -10.83 -12.50
C ALA A 78 3.44 -10.21 -13.06
N MET A 79 2.36 -11.00 -13.06
CA MET A 79 1.00 -10.51 -13.27
C MET A 79 0.67 -9.45 -12.22
N LYS A 80 -0.03 -8.40 -12.65
CA LYS A 80 -0.35 -7.24 -11.82
C LYS A 80 -1.86 -7.09 -11.72
N ASN A 81 -2.30 -6.59 -10.57
CA ASN A 81 -3.67 -6.21 -10.33
C ASN A 81 -4.14 -5.19 -11.37
N ASP A 82 -5.41 -5.30 -11.75
CA ASP A 82 -6.07 -4.31 -12.58
C ASP A 82 -6.12 -2.95 -11.89
N ARG A 83 -5.79 -1.87 -12.61
CA ARG A 83 -5.68 -0.52 -12.04
C ARG A 83 -7.07 0.05 -11.73
N GLU A 84 -8.07 -0.26 -12.56
CA GLU A 84 -9.46 0.16 -12.36
C GLU A 84 -10.04 -0.51 -11.11
N LEU A 85 -9.76 -1.80 -10.89
CA LEU A 85 -10.15 -2.52 -9.67
C LEU A 85 -9.55 -1.88 -8.41
N VAL A 86 -8.23 -1.63 -8.41
CA VAL A 86 -7.54 -1.02 -7.28
C VAL A 86 -8.07 0.38 -6.97
N ALA A 87 -8.28 1.20 -8.01
CA ALA A 87 -8.85 2.54 -7.87
C ALA A 87 -10.27 2.48 -7.31
N LYS A 88 -11.12 1.56 -7.80
CA LYS A 88 -12.48 1.36 -7.32
C LYS A 88 -12.49 0.98 -5.84
N GLN A 89 -11.68 0.01 -5.43
CA GLN A 89 -11.59 -0.42 -4.03
C GLN A 89 -11.17 0.72 -3.10
N GLY A 90 -10.18 1.54 -3.52
CA GLY A 90 -9.77 2.72 -2.76
C GLY A 90 -10.86 3.78 -2.66
N PHE A 91 -11.57 4.04 -3.76
CA PHE A 91 -12.69 4.98 -3.78
C PHE A 91 -13.85 4.51 -2.91
N ASP A 92 -14.26 3.25 -3.03
CA ASP A 92 -15.34 2.69 -2.23
C ASP A 92 -14.99 2.76 -0.73
N ALA A 93 -13.76 2.40 -0.34
CA ALA A 93 -13.31 2.51 1.05
C ALA A 93 -13.35 3.96 1.57
N LEU A 94 -12.88 4.92 0.77
CA LEU A 94 -12.93 6.35 1.10
C LEU A 94 -14.36 6.83 1.34
N MET A 95 -15.29 6.42 0.47
CA MET A 95 -16.69 6.85 0.54
C MET A 95 -17.45 6.21 1.71
N ASN A 96 -17.04 5.01 2.13
CA ASN A 96 -17.65 4.27 3.22
C ASN A 96 -16.96 4.48 4.59
N ASP A 97 -16.04 5.43 4.70
CA ASP A 97 -15.31 5.70 5.96
C ASP A 97 -14.59 4.46 6.52
N ILE A 98 -13.99 3.70 5.62
CA ILE A 98 -13.16 2.56 5.98
C ILE A 98 -11.76 3.07 6.31
N ASP A 99 -11.19 2.58 7.41
CA ASP A 99 -9.90 2.96 7.95
C ASP A 99 -8.77 2.72 6.94
N HIS A 100 -8.71 1.50 6.38
CA HIS A 100 -7.80 1.14 5.32
C HIS A 100 -8.35 0.03 4.43
N VAL A 101 -7.84 -0.06 3.21
CA VAL A 101 -8.14 -1.16 2.28
C VAL A 101 -6.88 -1.64 1.57
N VAL A 102 -6.72 -2.95 1.48
CA VAL A 102 -5.69 -3.57 0.61
C VAL A 102 -6.25 -3.65 -0.80
N GLY A 103 -5.62 -2.90 -1.71
CA GLY A 103 -6.04 -2.80 -3.10
C GLY A 103 -5.45 -3.93 -3.95
N GLY A 104 -6.32 -4.76 -4.53
CA GLY A 104 -5.98 -5.88 -5.39
C GLY A 104 -6.87 -7.10 -5.19
N ASP A 105 -6.42 -8.22 -5.74
CA ASP A 105 -6.98 -9.55 -5.62
C ASP A 105 -6.78 -10.18 -4.23
N ASP A 106 -7.33 -11.37 -4.04
CA ASP A 106 -7.26 -12.06 -2.75
C ASP A 106 -5.84 -12.52 -2.41
N ALA A 107 -5.01 -12.82 -3.40
CA ALA A 107 -3.59 -13.11 -3.19
C ALA A 107 -2.86 -11.90 -2.56
N THR A 108 -3.13 -10.70 -3.08
CA THR A 108 -2.59 -9.44 -2.54
C THR A 108 -3.03 -9.20 -1.09
N LYS A 109 -4.31 -9.45 -0.77
CA LYS A 109 -4.83 -9.34 0.59
C LYS A 109 -4.18 -10.36 1.53
N GLN A 110 -3.99 -11.58 1.05
CA GLN A 110 -3.38 -12.66 1.81
C GLN A 110 -1.94 -12.35 2.20
N VAL A 111 -1.16 -11.69 1.33
CA VAL A 111 0.21 -11.22 1.64
C VAL A 111 0.23 -10.33 2.88
N VAL A 112 -0.70 -9.38 2.99
CA VAL A 112 -0.77 -8.47 4.16
C VAL A 112 -1.14 -9.22 5.43
N ILE A 113 -2.04 -10.21 5.35
CA ILE A 113 -2.41 -11.06 6.48
C ILE A 113 -1.23 -11.90 6.95
N GLU A 114 -0.45 -12.46 6.02
CA GLU A 114 0.74 -13.25 6.33
C GLU A 114 1.84 -12.40 6.96
N ASN A 115 2.05 -11.17 6.47
CA ASN A 115 3.08 -10.28 6.99
C ASN A 115 2.92 -9.93 8.47
N ARG A 116 1.71 -10.06 9.03
CA ARG A 116 1.44 -9.91 10.47
C ARG A 116 1.98 -11.07 11.33
N LYS A 117 2.25 -12.22 10.72
CA LYS A 117 2.64 -13.46 11.40
C LYS A 117 4.12 -13.81 11.21
N LEU A 118 4.78 -13.18 10.24
CA LEU A 118 6.16 -13.48 9.85
C LEU A 118 7.14 -12.50 10.49
N THR A 119 8.34 -12.99 10.82
CA THR A 119 9.43 -12.15 11.32
C THR A 119 9.95 -11.21 10.23
N GLU A 120 10.51 -10.06 10.63
CA GLU A 120 11.08 -9.09 9.69
C GLU A 120 12.15 -9.71 8.79
N THR A 121 13.00 -10.60 9.31
CA THR A 121 14.03 -11.31 8.52
C THR A 121 13.42 -12.18 7.42
N VAL A 122 12.33 -12.90 7.71
CA VAL A 122 11.65 -13.73 6.71
C VAL A 122 11.00 -12.86 5.64
N LYS A 123 10.34 -11.76 6.06
CA LYS A 123 9.71 -10.81 5.13
C LYS A 123 10.74 -10.14 4.22
N ALA A 124 11.86 -9.71 4.78
CA ALA A 124 12.97 -9.11 4.03
C ALA A 124 13.54 -10.10 2.99
N ALA A 125 13.78 -11.35 3.38
CA ALA A 125 14.30 -12.37 2.47
C ALA A 125 13.33 -12.67 1.31
N ARG A 126 12.01 -12.78 1.60
CA ARG A 126 10.97 -12.96 0.57
C ARG A 126 10.94 -11.79 -0.42
N HIS A 127 10.98 -10.56 0.08
CA HIS A 127 11.01 -9.37 -0.77
C HIS A 127 12.28 -9.30 -1.62
N ALA A 128 13.45 -9.56 -1.02
CA ALA A 128 14.72 -9.57 -1.72
C ALA A 128 14.72 -10.54 -2.91
N ALA A 129 14.09 -11.72 -2.76
CA ALA A 129 14.02 -12.72 -3.83
C ALA A 129 13.24 -12.24 -5.07
N ILE A 130 12.29 -11.30 -4.92
CA ILE A 130 11.45 -10.81 -6.02
C ILE A 130 11.84 -9.43 -6.55
N ALA A 131 12.55 -8.63 -5.75
CA ALA A 131 12.94 -7.26 -6.09
C ALA A 131 14.39 -7.13 -6.61
N ARG A 132 15.22 -8.17 -6.42
CA ARG A 132 16.59 -8.17 -6.94
C ARG A 132 16.58 -8.25 -8.47
N ILE A 133 17.29 -7.34 -9.13
CA ILE A 133 17.59 -7.44 -10.56
C ILE A 133 18.52 -8.64 -10.74
N GLY A 134 18.21 -9.52 -11.70
CA GLY A 134 19.06 -10.66 -12.03
C GLY A 134 20.48 -10.19 -12.38
N THR A 135 21.49 -10.89 -11.88
CA THR A 135 22.88 -10.77 -12.37
C THR A 135 23.02 -11.40 -13.73
#